data_AF-A0AAU3SVV1-F1
#
_entry.id   AF-A0AAU3SVV1-F1
#
_cell.length_a   1.000
_cell.length_b   1.000
_cell.length_c   1.000
_cell.angle_alpha   90.00
_cell.angle_beta   90.00
_cell.angle_gamma   90.00
#
_symmetry.space_group_name_H-M   'P 1'
#
loop_
_entity.id
_entity.type
_entity.pdbx_description
1 polymer ?
#
loop_
_entity_poly.entity_id
_entity_poly.type
_entity_poly.pdbx_seq_one_letter_code
_entity_poly.pdbx_strand_id
1 'polypeptide(L)'
;MRSVFVADCDGIPVPCSRREDAEAISAAWNIDHAEAIATETALDQAATVTAMDGWTGPVWDRLPRYAQTWIGYATFSVDGELLLDVPVSGRWTWEFEADWSTFPAESRVVPLGRGGVHVDVAGTDRAAAEDSFRKAKAEALRVCDGRIL
;
A
#
# COMPACT_ATOMS: atom_id res chain seq x y z
N MET A 1 1.96 -25.61 -21.72
CA MET A 1 1.79 -24.32 -21.02
C MET A 1 2.69 -24.34 -19.81
N ARG A 2 3.40 -23.25 -19.50
CA ARG A 2 4.11 -23.15 -18.20
C ARG A 2 3.08 -22.76 -17.16
N SER A 3 2.95 -23.55 -16.10
CA SER A 3 2.09 -23.20 -14.96
C SER A 3 2.64 -21.95 -14.27
N VAL A 4 1.73 -21.07 -13.83
CA VAL A 4 2.04 -19.88 -13.02
C VAL A 4 1.72 -20.21 -11.57
N PHE A 5 2.51 -19.71 -10.63
CA PHE A 5 2.27 -19.90 -9.19
C PHE A 5 1.80 -18.57 -8.61
N VAL A 6 0.58 -18.52 -8.09
CA VAL A 6 -0.04 -17.29 -7.59
C VAL A 6 -0.02 -17.34 -6.07
N ALA A 7 0.66 -16.37 -5.45
CA ALA A 7 0.44 -16.08 -4.03
C ALA A 7 -0.76 -15.12 -3.94
N ASP A 8 -1.84 -15.54 -3.28
CA ASP A 8 -2.97 -14.65 -3.00
C ASP A 8 -2.70 -13.95 -1.67
N CYS A 9 -2.56 -12.62 -1.68
CA CYS A 9 -2.26 -11.81 -0.51
C CYS A 9 -3.46 -10.91 -0.21
N ASP A 10 -4.40 -11.39 0.62
CA ASP A 10 -5.63 -10.66 0.98
C ASP A 10 -6.41 -10.16 -0.25
N GLY A 11 -6.61 -11.04 -1.24
CA GLY A 11 -7.30 -10.71 -2.50
C GLY A 11 -6.43 -10.01 -3.54
N ILE A 12 -5.14 -9.79 -3.27
CA ILE A 12 -4.16 -9.34 -4.26
C ILE A 12 -3.46 -10.56 -4.87
N PRO A 13 -3.78 -10.95 -6.13
CA PRO A 13 -3.08 -12.05 -6.77
C PRO A 13 -1.68 -11.62 -7.21
N VAL A 14 -0.65 -12.32 -6.72
CA VAL A 14 0.76 -12.09 -7.06
C VAL A 14 1.28 -13.27 -7.90
N PRO A 15 1.12 -13.22 -9.23
CA PRO A 15 1.53 -14.30 -10.13
C PRO A 15 3.05 -14.33 -10.30
N CYS A 16 3.65 -15.49 -10.04
CA CYS A 16 5.08 -15.75 -10.13
C CYS A 16 5.38 -16.85 -11.15
N SER A 17 6.49 -16.69 -11.87
CA SER A 17 6.99 -17.70 -12.81
C SER A 17 7.64 -18.90 -12.12
N ARG A 18 8.04 -18.74 -10.84
CA ARG A 18 8.68 -19.75 -10.00
C ARG A 18 7.85 -19.98 -8.75
N ARG A 19 7.70 -21.25 -8.35
CA ARG A 19 6.99 -21.61 -7.12
C ARG A 19 7.67 -21.04 -5.87
N GLU A 20 9.00 -21.11 -5.84
CA GLU A 20 9.83 -20.62 -4.73
C GLU A 20 9.57 -19.14 -4.42
N ASP A 21 9.35 -18.30 -5.45
CA ASP A 21 9.03 -16.89 -5.23
C ASP A 21 7.63 -16.72 -4.62
N ALA A 22 6.62 -17.44 -5.11
CA ALA A 22 5.27 -17.38 -4.56
C ALA A 22 5.23 -17.88 -3.10
N GLU A 23 5.97 -18.95 -2.78
CA GLU A 23 6.10 -19.47 -1.41
C GLU A 23 6.82 -18.47 -0.49
N ALA A 24 7.87 -17.80 -0.97
CA ALA A 24 8.56 -16.78 -0.20
C ALA A 24 7.65 -15.57 0.11
N ILE A 25 6.86 -15.11 -0.86
CA ILE A 25 5.87 -14.04 -0.68
C ILE A 25 4.83 -14.44 0.35
N SER A 26 4.20 -15.61 0.19
CA SER A 26 3.19 -16.13 1.11
C SER A 26 3.73 -16.26 2.54
N ALA A 27 4.94 -16.80 2.71
CA ALA A 27 5.56 -16.95 4.01
C ALA A 27 5.82 -15.61 4.71
N ALA A 28 6.43 -14.65 4.01
CA ALA A 28 6.71 -13.33 4.57
C ALA A 28 5.43 -12.53 4.85
N TRP A 29 4.44 -12.58 3.95
CA TRP A 29 3.12 -11.98 4.18
C TRP A 29 2.46 -12.50 5.46
N ASN A 30 2.48 -13.81 5.66
CA ASN A 30 1.89 -14.44 6.85
C ASN A 30 2.63 -14.11 8.14
N ILE A 31 3.94 -13.84 8.08
CA ILE A 31 4.71 -13.35 9.22
C ILE A 31 4.28 -11.92 9.56
N ASP A 32 4.17 -11.05 8.56
CA ASP A 32 3.80 -9.64 8.75
C ASP A 32 2.39 -9.47 9.32
N HIS A 33 1.48 -10.34 8.90
CA HIS A 33 0.08 -10.31 9.30
C HIS A 33 -0.21 -11.31 10.44
N ALA A 34 0.81 -11.89 11.08
CA ALA A 34 0.62 -12.95 12.08
C ALA A 34 -0.29 -12.51 13.23
N GLU A 35 -0.17 -11.27 13.71
CA GLU A 35 -1.04 -10.72 14.76
C GLU A 35 -2.50 -10.59 14.29
N ALA A 36 -2.72 -10.14 13.06
CA ALA A 36 -4.05 -10.03 12.48
C ALA A 36 -4.66 -11.42 12.27
N ILE A 37 -3.93 -12.35 11.64
CA ILE A 37 -4.34 -13.73 11.38
C ILE A 37 -4.63 -14.50 12.68
N ALA A 38 -3.91 -14.22 13.77
CA ALA A 38 -4.15 -14.84 15.07
C ALA A 38 -5.52 -14.47 15.67
N THR A 39 -6.14 -13.39 15.21
CA THR A 39 -7.55 -13.12 15.50
C THR A 39 -8.41 -13.94 14.52
N GLU A 40 -9.19 -14.91 15.02
CA GLU A 40 -9.95 -15.90 14.22
C GLU A 40 -10.85 -15.30 13.11
N THR A 41 -11.11 -13.99 13.15
CA THR A 41 -11.85 -13.23 12.14
C THR A 41 -11.06 -12.91 10.86
N ALA A 42 -9.76 -13.25 10.79
CA ALA A 42 -8.86 -12.86 9.71
C ALA A 42 -8.10 -14.04 9.05
N LEU A 43 -8.61 -15.27 9.16
CA LEU A 43 -8.04 -16.43 8.44
C LEU A 43 -8.00 -16.20 6.92
N ASP A 44 -8.94 -15.43 6.39
CA ASP A 44 -9.00 -15.05 4.97
C ASP A 44 -7.85 -14.11 4.55
N GLN A 45 -7.09 -13.54 5.50
CA GLN A 45 -5.92 -12.69 5.24
C GLN A 45 -4.62 -13.49 5.08
N ALA A 46 -4.64 -14.79 5.39
CA ALA A 46 -3.48 -15.65 5.25
C ALA A 46 -3.20 -15.90 3.76
N ALA A 47 -1.98 -15.58 3.33
CA ALA A 47 -1.58 -15.77 1.96
C ALA A 47 -1.39 -17.25 1.62
N THR A 48 -1.95 -17.68 0.50
CA THR A 48 -1.86 -19.06 0.00
C THR A 48 -1.24 -19.11 -1.40
N VAL A 49 -0.60 -20.23 -1.74
CA VAL A 49 0.01 -20.43 -3.06
C VAL A 49 -0.81 -21.44 -3.86
N THR A 50 -1.22 -21.04 -5.07
CA THR A 50 -1.95 -21.90 -6.00
C THR A 50 -1.23 -21.98 -7.34
N ALA A 51 -1.07 -23.20 -7.88
CA ALA A 51 -0.63 -23.38 -9.26
C ALA A 51 -1.82 -23.18 -10.20
N MET A 52 -1.68 -22.28 -11.18
CA MET A 52 -2.74 -21.91 -12.10
C MET A 52 -2.29 -22.10 -13.54
N ASP A 53 -3.10 -22.85 -14.29
CA ASP A 53 -2.96 -22.99 -15.74
C ASP A 53 -3.82 -21.94 -16.44
N GLY A 54 -3.31 -21.39 -17.56
CA GLY A 54 -4.07 -20.43 -18.37
C GLY A 54 -4.10 -18.99 -17.85
N TRP A 55 -3.20 -18.61 -16.94
CA TRP A 55 -3.02 -17.21 -16.54
C TRP A 55 -2.69 -16.33 -17.77
N THR A 56 -3.41 -15.22 -17.92
CA THR A 56 -3.26 -14.29 -19.07
C THR A 56 -2.70 -12.92 -18.68
N GLY A 57 -2.49 -12.68 -17.38
CA GLY A 57 -1.96 -11.43 -16.86
C GLY A 57 -0.42 -11.36 -16.86
N PRO A 58 0.15 -10.22 -16.41
CA PRO A 58 1.58 -10.12 -16.17
C PRO A 58 2.01 -11.13 -15.10
N VAL A 59 3.29 -11.52 -15.14
CA VAL A 59 3.88 -12.50 -14.21
C VAL A 59 5.23 -11.98 -13.76
N TRP A 60 5.49 -12.06 -12.47
CA TRP A 60 6.80 -11.76 -11.89
C TRP A 60 7.81 -12.86 -12.25
N ASP A 61 8.92 -12.44 -12.87
CA ASP A 61 10.06 -13.30 -13.23
C ASP A 61 11.15 -13.33 -12.14
N ARG A 62 10.97 -12.53 -11.10
CA ARG A 62 11.79 -12.43 -9.90
C ARG A 62 10.91 -12.24 -8.67
N LEU A 63 11.49 -12.44 -7.49
CA LEU A 63 10.86 -12.02 -6.24
C LEU A 63 10.61 -10.48 -6.28
N PRO A 64 9.37 -10.01 -6.04
CA PRO A 64 9.10 -8.59 -5.84
C PRO A 64 9.92 -8.06 -4.66
N ARG A 65 10.32 -6.79 -4.72
CA ARG A 65 11.06 -6.20 -3.60
C ARG A 65 10.17 -6.07 -2.38
N TYR A 66 10.80 -6.16 -1.22
CA TYR A 66 10.17 -6.05 0.09
C TYR A 66 11.08 -5.20 0.98
N ALA A 67 10.56 -4.05 1.41
CA ALA A 67 11.34 -3.07 2.15
C ALA A 67 10.43 -2.23 3.06
N GLN A 68 11.04 -1.60 4.06
CA GLN A 68 10.32 -0.66 4.90
C GLN A 68 10.03 0.63 4.14
N THR A 69 8.75 1.03 4.12
CA THR A 69 8.27 2.30 3.56
C THR A 69 7.61 3.12 4.67
N TRP A 70 7.79 4.44 4.62
CA TRP A 70 7.19 5.40 5.54
C TRP A 70 5.94 5.98 4.90
N ILE A 71 4.78 5.66 5.48
CA ILE A 71 3.47 5.96 4.92
C ILE A 71 2.62 6.76 5.91
N GLY A 72 1.80 7.67 5.41
CA GLY A 72 0.89 8.47 6.21
C GLY A 72 -0.29 8.98 5.38
N TYR A 73 -1.44 9.17 6.03
CA TYR A 73 -2.68 9.56 5.37
C TYR A 73 -3.43 10.60 6.18
N ALA A 74 -3.97 11.62 5.53
CA ALA A 74 -4.89 12.55 6.17
C ALA A 74 -6.09 12.78 5.26
N THR A 75 -7.27 12.95 5.86
CA THR A 75 -8.46 13.35 5.11
C THR A 75 -9.07 14.57 5.76
N PHE A 76 -9.38 15.56 4.93
CA PHE A 76 -10.02 16.80 5.33
C PHE A 76 -11.42 16.88 4.74
N SER A 77 -12.36 17.44 5.51
CA SER A 77 -13.67 17.82 5.01
C SER A 77 -13.56 19.03 4.07
N VAL A 78 -14.67 19.36 3.40
CA VAL A 78 -14.75 20.54 2.54
C VAL A 78 -14.51 21.85 3.29
N ASP A 79 -14.81 21.89 4.59
CA ASP A 79 -14.59 23.05 5.46
C ASP A 79 -13.18 23.05 6.09
N GLY A 80 -12.30 22.13 5.66
CA GLY A 80 -10.94 22.01 6.17
C GLY A 80 -10.83 21.28 7.52
N GLU A 81 -11.92 20.70 8.03
CA GLU A 81 -11.88 19.90 9.27
C GLU A 81 -11.13 18.59 9.03
N LEU A 82 -10.21 18.23 9.93
CA LEU A 82 -9.47 16.98 9.86
C LEU A 82 -10.37 15.81 10.29
N LEU A 83 -10.71 14.94 9.33
CA LEU A 83 -11.58 13.77 9.55
C LEU A 83 -10.78 12.51 9.91
N LEU A 84 -9.59 12.37 9.36
CA LEU A 84 -8.69 11.25 9.61
C LEU A 84 -7.25 11.75 9.61
N ASP A 85 -6.45 11.29 10.55
CA ASP A 85 -5.01 11.55 10.62
C ASP A 85 -4.27 10.27 11.01
N VAL A 86 -3.71 9.61 10.01
CA VAL A 86 -2.77 8.50 10.18
C VAL A 86 -1.37 9.09 10.07
N PRO A 87 -0.64 9.24 11.18
CA PRO A 87 0.70 9.82 11.16
C PRO A 87 1.66 8.96 10.34
N VAL A 88 2.76 9.57 9.88
CA VAL A 88 3.80 8.83 9.16
C VAL A 88 4.37 7.75 10.06
N SER A 89 4.26 6.50 9.60
CA SER A 89 4.74 5.32 10.32
C SER A 89 5.41 4.37 9.33
N GLY A 90 6.33 3.55 9.85
CA GLY A 90 7.07 2.59 9.04
C GLY A 90 6.28 1.30 8.91
N ARG A 91 6.04 0.86 7.69
CA ARG A 91 5.42 -0.42 7.36
C ARG A 91 6.33 -1.18 6.41
N TRP A 92 6.41 -2.49 6.55
CA TRP A 92 7.01 -3.31 5.51
C TRP A 92 6.04 -3.46 4.35
N THR A 93 6.51 -3.15 3.14
CA THR A 93 5.67 -3.05 1.96
C THR A 93 6.32 -3.79 0.80
N TRP A 94 5.50 -4.49 0.03
CA TRP A 94 5.90 -5.17 -1.19
C TRP A 94 5.80 -4.25 -2.40
N GLU A 95 6.64 -4.49 -3.40
CA GLU A 95 6.68 -3.74 -4.66
C GLU A 95 5.35 -3.72 -5.43
N PHE A 96 4.47 -4.69 -5.19
CA PHE A 96 3.14 -4.75 -5.81
C PHE A 96 2.06 -3.99 -5.03
N GLU A 97 2.33 -3.54 -3.81
CA GLU A 97 1.38 -2.78 -3.01
C GLU A 97 1.31 -1.32 -3.45
N ALA A 98 0.13 -0.70 -3.31
CA ALA A 98 -0.09 0.69 -3.71
C ALA A 98 0.79 1.69 -2.94
N ASP A 99 1.17 1.32 -1.73
CA ASP A 99 1.94 2.14 -0.79
C ASP A 99 3.46 2.05 -1.05
N TRP A 100 3.89 1.20 -1.99
CA TRP A 100 5.30 1.05 -2.32
C TRP A 100 5.88 2.33 -2.92
N SER A 101 7.07 2.71 -2.46
CA SER A 101 7.83 3.81 -3.04
C SER A 101 9.31 3.48 -3.16
N THR A 102 9.93 3.99 -4.24
CA THR A 102 11.39 3.97 -4.41
C THR A 102 12.01 5.36 -4.24
N PHE A 103 11.20 6.36 -3.91
CA PHE A 103 11.65 7.74 -3.72
C PHE A 103 11.82 8.04 -2.24
N PRO A 104 12.66 9.03 -1.87
CA PRO A 104 12.76 9.46 -0.48
C PRO A 104 11.41 9.86 0.11
N ALA A 105 10.59 10.57 -0.66
CA ALA A 105 9.19 10.85 -0.35
C ALA A 105 8.42 11.30 -1.60
N GLU A 106 7.19 10.84 -1.72
CA GLU A 106 6.18 11.32 -2.65
C GLU A 106 4.88 11.52 -1.89
N SER A 107 4.20 12.64 -2.12
CA SER A 107 2.87 12.89 -1.57
C SER A 107 1.89 13.20 -2.69
N ARG A 108 0.63 12.85 -2.44
CA ARG A 108 -0.49 13.16 -3.34
C ARG A 108 -1.56 13.89 -2.55
N VAL A 109 -2.18 14.87 -3.21
CA VAL A 109 -3.33 15.60 -2.71
C VAL A 109 -4.47 15.32 -3.68
N VAL A 110 -5.47 14.58 -3.22
CA VAL A 110 -6.54 14.02 -4.06
C VAL A 110 -7.87 14.62 -3.62
N PRO A 111 -8.51 15.45 -4.46
CA PRO A 111 -9.88 15.92 -4.20
C PRO A 111 -10.85 14.74 -4.14
N LEU A 112 -11.73 14.75 -3.15
CA LEU A 112 -12.81 13.77 -2.99
C LEU A 112 -14.10 14.33 -3.60
N GLY A 113 -14.91 13.48 -4.23
CA GLY A 113 -16.13 13.88 -4.97
C GLY A 113 -17.24 14.57 -4.14
N ARG A 114 -17.03 14.82 -2.84
CA ARG A 114 -17.92 15.60 -1.96
C ARG A 114 -17.28 16.89 -1.43
N GLY A 115 -16.16 17.32 -2.03
CA GLY A 115 -15.47 18.56 -1.66
C GLY A 115 -14.38 18.41 -0.59
N GLY A 116 -14.24 17.22 0.01
CA GLY A 116 -13.11 16.92 0.90
C GLY A 116 -11.81 16.70 0.11
N VAL A 117 -10.71 16.54 0.83
CA VAL A 117 -9.39 16.28 0.23
C VAL A 117 -8.72 15.15 1.00
N HIS A 118 -8.22 14.16 0.27
CA HIS A 118 -7.36 13.11 0.80
C HIS A 118 -5.90 13.45 0.52
N VAL A 119 -5.04 13.16 1.48
CA VAL A 119 -3.60 13.30 1.35
C VAL A 119 -2.97 11.96 1.69
N ASP A 120 -2.12 11.46 0.81
CA ASP A 120 -1.24 10.32 1.07
C ASP A 120 0.23 10.72 0.93
N VAL A 121 1.10 10.05 1.67
CA VAL A 121 2.55 10.09 1.50
C VAL A 121 3.08 8.66 1.53
N ALA A 122 4.11 8.40 0.72
CA ALA A 122 4.93 7.20 0.79
C ALA A 122 6.39 7.55 0.49
N GLY A 123 7.33 6.90 1.15
CA GLY A 123 8.76 7.14 0.90
C GLY A 123 9.71 6.21 1.63
N THR A 124 10.93 6.10 1.11
CA THR A 124 12.00 5.30 1.72
C THR A 124 12.73 6.02 2.85
N ASP A 125 12.58 7.35 2.97
CA ASP A 125 13.20 8.16 4.01
C ASP A 125 12.14 8.79 4.93
N ARG A 126 12.25 8.51 6.22
CA ARG A 126 11.27 8.95 7.22
C ARG A 126 11.13 10.47 7.28
N ALA A 127 12.26 11.17 7.34
CA ALA A 127 12.27 12.62 7.55
C ALA A 127 11.73 13.34 6.31
N ALA A 128 12.08 12.85 5.12
CA ALA A 128 11.53 13.34 3.86
C ALA A 128 10.02 13.09 3.78
N ALA A 129 9.55 11.90 4.19
CA ALA A 129 8.12 11.57 4.19
C ALA A 129 7.33 12.46 5.17
N GLU A 130 7.83 12.66 6.40
CA GLU A 130 7.22 13.55 7.39
C GLU A 130 7.15 15.01 6.88
N ASP A 131 8.23 15.52 6.28
CA ASP A 131 8.26 16.87 5.72
C ASP A 131 7.30 17.03 4.51
N SER A 132 7.30 16.05 3.61
CA SER A 132 6.41 16.01 2.44
C SER A 132 4.95 15.96 2.86
N PHE A 133 4.61 15.12 3.83
CA PHE A 133 3.25 14.98 4.36
C PHE A 133 2.76 16.25 5.03
N ARG A 134 3.60 16.89 5.86
CA ARG A 134 3.29 18.19 6.46
C ARG A 134 3.01 19.26 5.40
N LYS A 135 3.81 19.30 4.33
CA LYS A 135 3.59 20.24 3.20
C LYS A 135 2.28 19.93 2.46
N ALA A 136 1.99 18.65 2.22
CA ALA A 136 0.78 18.21 1.54
C ALA A 136 -0.49 18.48 2.37
N LYS A 137 -0.46 18.27 3.69
CA LYS A 137 -1.56 18.68 4.60
C LYS A 137 -1.82 20.19 4.53
N ALA A 138 -0.75 21.00 4.52
CA ALA A 138 -0.89 22.45 4.39
C ALA A 138 -1.41 22.87 3.00
N GLU A 139 -1.18 22.09 1.94
CA GLU A 139 -1.77 22.31 0.62
C GLU A 139 -3.24 21.89 0.58
N ALA A 140 -3.60 20.74 1.15
CA ALA A 140 -4.98 20.28 1.24
C ALA A 140 -5.88 21.30 1.95
N LEU A 141 -5.41 21.90 3.05
CA LEU A 141 -6.13 22.97 3.73
C LEU A 141 -6.34 24.20 2.84
N ARG A 142 -5.34 24.58 2.03
CA ARG A 142 -5.48 25.66 1.04
C ARG A 142 -6.52 25.34 -0.04
N VAL A 143 -6.60 24.07 -0.45
CA VAL A 143 -7.64 23.61 -1.40
C VAL A 143 -9.03 23.70 -0.78
N CYS A 144 -9.20 23.27 0.47
CA CYS A 144 -10.47 23.38 1.20
C CYS A 144 -10.88 24.85 1.40
N ASP A 145 -9.95 25.70 1.85
CA ASP A 145 -10.17 27.14 2.07
C ASP A 145 -10.49 27.89 0.76
N GLY A 146 -9.98 27.38 -0.37
CA GLY A 146 -10.03 28.03 -1.68
C GLY A 146 -11.25 27.74 -2.55
N ARG A 147 -12.14 26.79 -2.21
CA ARG A 147 -13.29 26.37 -3.05
C ARG A 147 -12.97 26.25 -4.55
N ILE A 148 -11.82 25.68 -4.89
CA ILE A 148 -11.52 25.27 -6.26
C ILE A 148 -11.84 23.77 -6.34
N LEU A 149 -13.10 23.46 -6.68
CA LEU A 149 -13.53 22.15 -7.18
C LEU A 149 -13.68 22.23 -8.70
#